data_AF-A0A2P7RBG0-F1
#
_entry.id   AF-A0A2P7RBG0-F1
#
_cell.length_a   1.000
_cell.length_b   1.000
_cell.length_c   1.000
_cell.angle_alpha   90.00
_cell.angle_beta   90.00
_cell.angle_gamma   90.00
#
_symmetry.space_group_name_H-M   'P 1'
#
loop_
_entity.id
_entity.type
_entity.pdbx_description
1 polymer ?
#
loop_
_entity_poly.entity_id
_entity_poly.type
_entity_poly.pdbx_seq_one_letter_code
_entity_poly.pdbx_strand_id
1 'polypeptide(L)'
;MIRLQPDQLSAKVDSFNAYMKASNAADGSKMDPNANVTQKNIATAEAELMKDFFVQVNRGLVKAKVAELFGADLAAEYERQIDQHEIYVHDETSLKPYCVSITMYPFLLDGLTRLGGESKAPRHLESFCGAFVNLVFAISSQFAGAVATVEFLTYFDYFARRDYGDDYLTEHAHAINNHLQHVIYAINQPAAARGYQSVFWNISLFDRDYFNTMFEFFVFPDGSRPEADSVFRLQAHFLDWFNEERRKAMLTFPVVTAAMLTRNGAPADTDFAGLCAEQMSRGNSFFIYMSDSADSLASCCRLRNEVNDHTFSYTLGAGGVATGSINVITLNMNRLEQDGRDLLTEIHKIQRYQVAYRRLMEDFLANGILTVYDAGFISLDKQFLTIGINGMAEAAEYRGIRVGNNTGYQQFVSERLKVIYDANRVARQEYGYLFNTEFVPAENLGVKNAKWDKADGYVVPRDCYNSYFYVVEDEEGTQVLDKFVLHGKDLVQYLDGGSALHLNLDEHLSKDGYLQLYRIAASTGCHYFTVNVRSTICNDCGHISKHTDWTCGQCGSEDVDHATRVIGYLKRVSAFSAGRRDEHGRRFYHR
;
A
#
# COMPACT_ATOMS: atom_id res chain seq x y z
N MET A 1 33.73 14.52 -12.35
CA MET A 1 33.42 13.72 -11.14
C MET A 1 33.45 14.66 -9.94
N ILE A 2 32.33 14.79 -9.23
CA ILE A 2 32.29 15.51 -7.96
C ILE A 2 33.06 14.67 -6.94
N ARG A 3 34.06 15.26 -6.26
CA ARG A 3 34.86 14.55 -5.24
C ARG A 3 34.24 14.77 -3.87
N LEU A 4 34.03 13.68 -3.14
CA LEU A 4 33.62 13.75 -1.73
C LEU A 4 34.74 14.39 -0.91
N GLN A 5 34.35 15.23 0.04
CA GLN A 5 35.28 15.71 1.07
C GLN A 5 35.71 14.56 1.99
N PRO A 6 36.85 14.64 2.68
CA PRO A 6 37.36 13.55 3.50
C PRO A 6 36.40 13.05 4.58
N ASP A 7 35.65 13.96 5.21
CA ASP A 7 34.61 13.68 6.20
C ASP A 7 33.40 12.96 5.57
N GLN A 8 32.95 13.41 4.41
CA GLN A 8 31.87 12.76 3.65
C GLN A 8 32.29 11.33 3.25
N LEU A 9 33.51 11.15 2.74
CA LEU A 9 34.02 9.83 2.40
C LEU A 9 34.09 8.91 3.62
N SER A 10 34.61 9.42 4.75
CA SER A 10 34.64 8.66 6.00
C SER A 10 33.23 8.24 6.43
N ALA A 11 32.26 9.16 6.42
CA ALA A 11 30.88 8.87 6.78
C ALA A 11 30.24 7.79 5.88
N LYS A 12 30.53 7.80 4.56
CA LYS A 12 30.09 6.75 3.63
C LYS A 12 30.70 5.39 3.96
N VAL A 13 32.01 5.36 4.17
CA VAL A 13 32.74 4.12 4.54
C VAL A 13 32.21 3.58 5.87
N ASP A 14 31.98 4.44 6.85
CA ASP A 14 31.43 4.05 8.16
C ASP A 14 30.00 3.53 8.05
N SER A 15 29.16 4.16 7.21
CA SER A 15 27.80 3.66 6.93
C SER A 15 27.81 2.29 6.26
N PHE A 16 28.71 2.09 5.28
CA PHE A 16 28.89 0.77 4.64
C PHE A 16 29.36 -0.29 5.65
N ASN A 17 30.34 0.05 6.48
CA ASN A 17 30.83 -0.82 7.54
C ASN A 17 29.74 -1.18 8.56
N ALA A 18 28.86 -0.23 8.88
CA ALA A 18 27.71 -0.48 9.75
C ALA A 18 26.71 -1.44 9.10
N TYR A 19 26.36 -1.24 7.81
CA TYR A 19 25.49 -2.16 7.07
C TYR A 19 26.06 -3.59 7.06
N MET A 20 27.36 -3.73 6.79
CA MET A 20 28.05 -5.04 6.83
C MET A 20 27.90 -5.75 8.17
N LYS A 21 27.80 -5.02 9.28
CA LYS A 21 27.68 -5.58 10.65
C LYS A 21 26.24 -5.72 11.15
N ALA A 22 25.25 -5.16 10.46
CA ALA A 22 23.85 -5.21 10.89
C ALA A 22 23.28 -6.64 10.91
N SER A 23 22.25 -6.90 11.72
CA SER A 23 21.65 -8.24 11.84
C SER A 23 20.86 -8.65 10.59
N ASN A 24 20.11 -7.71 10.00
CA ASN A 24 19.36 -7.90 8.75
C ASN A 24 19.45 -6.65 7.86
N ALA A 25 18.84 -6.69 6.67
CA ALA A 25 18.89 -5.59 5.72
C ALA A 25 18.18 -4.33 6.24
N ALA A 26 17.01 -4.48 6.87
CA ALA A 26 16.25 -3.36 7.43
C ALA A 26 17.04 -2.63 8.53
N ASP A 27 17.68 -3.37 9.44
CA ASP A 27 18.51 -2.80 10.52
C ASP A 27 19.78 -2.13 9.97
N GLY A 28 20.26 -2.55 8.79
CA GLY A 28 21.39 -1.92 8.10
C GLY A 28 21.04 -0.66 7.30
N SER A 29 19.80 -0.55 6.84
CA SER A 29 19.29 0.57 6.02
C SER A 29 18.84 1.73 6.90
N LYS A 30 19.67 2.76 7.07
CA LYS A 30 19.39 3.88 7.99
C LYS A 30 18.31 4.84 7.51
N MET A 31 18.27 5.13 6.21
CA MET A 31 17.37 6.16 5.66
C MET A 31 15.96 5.62 5.43
N ASP A 32 15.91 4.43 4.84
CA ASP A 32 14.67 3.74 4.45
C ASP A 32 14.79 2.23 4.76
N PRO A 33 14.57 1.86 6.04
CA PRO A 33 14.48 0.46 6.45
C PRO A 33 13.29 -0.21 5.77
N ASN A 34 13.50 -1.24 4.96
CA ASN A 34 12.41 -1.92 4.27
C ASN A 34 12.51 -3.44 4.44
N ALA A 35 11.49 -4.04 5.06
CA ALA A 35 11.45 -5.48 5.33
C ALA A 35 11.35 -6.34 4.05
N ASN A 36 11.04 -5.71 2.91
CA ASN A 36 10.96 -6.38 1.62
C ASN A 36 12.31 -7.00 1.20
N VAL A 37 13.44 -6.43 1.63
CA VAL A 37 14.76 -7.06 1.49
C VAL A 37 15.03 -7.97 2.68
N THR A 38 15.05 -9.28 2.46
CA THR A 38 15.21 -10.25 3.56
C THR A 38 16.69 -10.51 3.91
N GLN A 39 17.58 -10.48 2.92
CA GLN A 39 19.00 -10.73 3.12
C GLN A 39 19.84 -9.50 2.80
N LYS A 40 20.82 -9.22 3.65
CA LYS A 40 21.84 -8.21 3.35
C LYS A 40 22.60 -8.62 2.10
N ASN A 41 22.77 -7.69 1.18
CA ASN A 41 23.48 -7.92 -0.08
C ASN A 41 24.15 -6.63 -0.55
N ILE A 42 25.09 -6.75 -1.48
CA ILE A 42 25.88 -5.61 -1.97
C ILE A 42 25.04 -4.59 -2.75
N ALA A 43 24.03 -5.05 -3.52
CA ALA A 43 23.19 -4.16 -4.31
C ALA A 43 22.33 -3.22 -3.44
N THR A 44 21.79 -3.74 -2.33
CA THR A 44 21.09 -2.91 -1.33
C THR A 44 22.07 -1.97 -0.64
N ALA A 45 23.25 -2.45 -0.23
CA ALA A 45 24.26 -1.61 0.41
C ALA A 45 24.71 -0.43 -0.47
N GLU A 46 24.95 -0.67 -1.76
CA GLU A 46 25.29 0.38 -2.74
C GLU A 46 24.14 1.38 -2.93
N ALA A 47 22.90 0.90 -2.98
CA ALA A 47 21.74 1.78 -3.08
C ALA A 47 21.60 2.68 -1.84
N GLU A 48 21.76 2.12 -0.62
CA GLU A 48 21.71 2.87 0.64
C GLU A 48 22.77 3.98 0.70
N LEU A 49 23.96 3.74 0.16
CA LEU A 49 25.05 4.72 0.15
C LEU A 49 24.70 6.02 -0.57
N MET A 50 23.73 6.02 -1.47
CA MET A 50 23.34 7.21 -2.25
C MET A 50 22.05 7.88 -1.75
N LYS A 51 21.33 7.26 -0.81
CA LYS A 51 19.99 7.73 -0.40
C LYS A 51 19.99 9.14 0.19
N ASP A 52 20.96 9.48 1.04
CA ASP A 52 21.14 10.82 1.61
C ASP A 52 21.43 11.92 0.56
N PHE A 53 22.11 11.58 -0.55
CA PHE A 53 22.28 12.50 -1.67
C PHE A 53 20.97 12.67 -2.42
N PHE A 54 20.22 11.59 -2.65
CA PHE A 54 18.89 11.72 -3.25
C PHE A 54 17.96 12.58 -2.40
N VAL A 55 17.98 12.43 -1.06
CA VAL A 55 17.23 13.30 -0.16
C VAL A 55 17.59 14.77 -0.37
N GLN A 56 18.87 15.11 -0.36
CA GLN A 56 19.32 16.50 -0.53
C GLN A 56 18.95 17.07 -1.90
N VAL A 57 19.13 16.29 -2.97
CA VAL A 57 18.77 16.71 -4.33
C VAL A 57 17.26 16.90 -4.44
N ASN A 58 16.47 15.95 -3.94
CA ASN A 58 15.02 16.03 -3.98
C ASN A 58 14.49 17.25 -3.23
N ARG A 59 14.88 17.42 -1.96
CA ARG A 59 14.53 18.59 -1.16
C ARG A 59 14.94 19.89 -1.83
N GLY A 60 16.14 19.94 -2.43
CA GLY A 60 16.63 21.10 -3.17
C GLY A 60 15.76 21.46 -4.37
N LEU A 61 15.35 20.46 -5.18
CA LEU A 61 14.46 20.65 -6.33
C LEU A 61 13.08 21.16 -5.89
N VAL A 62 12.49 20.52 -4.87
CA VAL A 62 11.17 20.90 -4.34
C VAL A 62 11.23 22.30 -3.73
N LYS A 63 12.24 22.60 -2.90
CA LYS A 63 12.44 23.92 -2.30
C LYS A 63 12.59 25.00 -3.37
N ALA A 64 13.36 24.76 -4.42
CA ALA A 64 13.50 25.70 -5.54
C ALA A 64 12.15 25.94 -6.22
N LYS A 65 11.37 24.88 -6.44
CA LYS A 65 10.03 24.99 -7.04
C LYS A 65 9.01 25.68 -6.12
N VAL A 66 9.09 25.48 -4.81
CA VAL A 66 8.29 26.24 -3.83
C VAL A 66 8.67 27.72 -3.88
N ALA A 67 9.96 28.04 -3.94
CA ALA A 67 10.42 29.43 -4.03
C ALA A 67 9.93 30.12 -5.31
N GLU A 68 9.96 29.40 -6.43
CA GLU A 68 9.47 29.86 -7.73
C GLU A 68 7.97 30.19 -7.70
N LEU A 69 7.15 29.31 -7.10
CA LEU A 69 5.68 29.42 -7.15
C LEU A 69 5.09 30.27 -6.02
N PHE A 70 5.69 30.23 -4.83
CA PHE A 70 5.09 30.76 -3.60
C PHE A 70 6.03 31.67 -2.79
N GLY A 71 7.27 31.89 -3.26
CA GLY A 71 8.24 32.79 -2.63
C GLY A 71 9.21 32.10 -1.67
N ALA A 72 10.33 32.81 -1.41
CA ALA A 72 11.47 32.28 -0.66
C ALA A 72 11.13 31.94 0.81
N ASP A 73 10.22 32.69 1.43
CA ASP A 73 9.84 32.47 2.83
C ASP A 73 9.16 31.11 3.01
N LEU A 74 8.24 30.73 2.12
CA LEU A 74 7.59 29.43 2.18
C LEU A 74 8.56 28.28 1.84
N ALA A 75 9.55 28.54 0.98
CA ALA A 75 10.59 27.58 0.68
C ALA A 75 11.53 27.33 1.87
N ALA A 76 11.84 28.37 2.65
CA ALA A 76 12.56 28.23 3.91
C ALA A 76 11.72 27.50 4.97
N GLU A 77 10.42 27.79 5.02
CA GLU A 77 9.49 27.10 5.93
C GLU A 77 9.37 25.60 5.63
N TYR A 78 9.35 25.20 4.35
CA TYR A 78 9.37 23.79 3.94
C TYR A 78 10.54 23.03 4.56
N GLU A 79 11.75 23.57 4.43
CA GLU A 79 12.97 22.95 4.97
C GLU A 79 12.94 22.94 6.50
N ARG A 80 12.52 24.06 7.13
CA ARG A 80 12.37 24.15 8.58
C ARG A 80 11.41 23.09 9.12
N GLN A 81 10.23 22.92 8.52
CA GLN A 81 9.24 21.93 8.98
C GLN A 81 9.75 20.50 8.88
N ILE A 82 10.59 20.19 7.89
CA ILE A 82 11.22 18.87 7.77
C ILE A 82 12.30 18.70 8.84
N ASP A 83 13.19 19.67 8.99
CA ASP A 83 14.31 19.60 9.95
C ASP A 83 13.84 19.60 11.41
N GLN A 84 12.69 20.22 11.68
CA GLN A 84 12.01 20.20 12.99
C GLN A 84 11.03 19.03 13.14
N HIS A 85 11.03 18.06 12.21
CA HIS A 85 10.20 16.85 12.26
C HIS A 85 8.69 17.13 12.41
N GLU A 86 8.22 18.29 11.95
CA GLU A 86 6.80 18.66 11.96
C GLU A 86 6.05 17.98 10.81
N ILE A 87 6.74 17.81 9.69
CA ILE A 87 6.26 17.05 8.54
C ILE A 87 7.26 15.96 8.17
N TYR A 88 6.77 14.91 7.51
CA TYR A 88 7.57 13.84 6.93
C TYR A 88 7.25 13.69 5.45
N VAL A 89 8.25 13.90 4.60
CA VAL A 89 8.12 13.67 3.15
C VAL A 89 8.45 12.22 2.87
N HIS A 90 7.47 11.45 2.41
CA HIS A 90 7.68 10.03 2.11
C HIS A 90 8.56 9.86 0.87
N ASP A 91 9.33 8.77 0.87
CA ASP A 91 10.15 8.34 -0.27
C ASP A 91 11.11 9.40 -0.84
N GLU A 92 11.53 10.38 -0.03
CA GLU A 92 12.45 11.44 -0.44
C GLU A 92 13.84 10.92 -0.91
N THR A 93 14.14 9.65 -0.64
CA THR A 93 15.30 8.92 -1.18
C THR A 93 15.20 8.58 -2.67
N SER A 94 14.10 8.99 -3.33
CA SER A 94 13.80 8.82 -4.75
C SER A 94 13.28 10.13 -5.36
N LEU A 95 13.59 10.39 -6.63
CA LEU A 95 13.06 11.54 -7.40
C LEU A 95 11.78 11.20 -8.18
N LYS A 96 11.24 10.00 -7.95
CA LYS A 96 10.13 9.43 -8.70
C LYS A 96 8.80 9.79 -8.04
N PRO A 97 7.70 9.83 -8.80
CA PRO A 97 6.36 9.84 -8.22
C PRO A 97 6.14 8.62 -7.32
N TYR A 98 5.17 8.71 -6.43
CA TYR A 98 4.95 7.72 -5.38
C TYR A 98 4.38 6.41 -5.91
N CYS A 99 3.07 6.22 -5.97
CA CYS A 99 2.44 4.93 -6.27
C CYS A 99 1.49 5.01 -7.46
N VAL A 100 1.22 3.86 -8.07
CA VAL A 100 0.38 3.77 -9.27
C VAL A 100 -0.42 2.47 -9.35
N SER A 101 -1.68 2.59 -9.72
CA SER A 101 -2.49 1.56 -10.34
C SER A 101 -2.56 1.90 -11.82
N ILE A 102 -2.03 1.05 -12.70
CA ILE A 102 -2.00 1.34 -14.14
C ILE A 102 -3.23 0.77 -14.85
N THR A 103 -3.56 1.31 -16.03
CA THR A 103 -4.29 0.52 -17.02
C THR A 103 -3.29 -0.33 -17.80
N MET A 104 -3.59 -1.61 -18.00
CA MET A 104 -2.77 -2.50 -18.81
C MET A 104 -3.15 -2.45 -20.31
N TYR A 105 -4.09 -1.61 -20.72
CA TYR A 105 -4.52 -1.54 -22.11
C TYR A 105 -3.38 -1.19 -23.10
N PRO A 106 -2.47 -0.24 -22.81
CA PRO A 106 -1.33 0.01 -23.69
C PRO A 106 -0.43 -1.21 -23.88
N PHE A 107 -0.31 -2.07 -22.86
CA PHE A 107 0.45 -3.32 -22.96
C PHE A 107 -0.19 -4.33 -23.92
N LEU A 108 -1.52 -4.36 -24.03
CA LEU A 108 -2.20 -5.20 -25.03
C LEU A 108 -1.99 -4.72 -26.47
N LEU A 109 -1.72 -3.43 -26.67
CA LEU A 109 -1.54 -2.83 -28.00
C LEU A 109 -0.09 -2.84 -28.45
N ASP A 110 0.82 -2.43 -27.57
CA ASP A 110 2.20 -2.09 -27.93
C ASP A 110 3.22 -2.99 -27.21
N GLY A 111 2.80 -3.86 -26.29
CA GLY A 111 3.71 -4.61 -25.42
C GLY A 111 4.56 -3.67 -24.56
N LEU A 112 5.88 -3.78 -24.66
CA LEU A 112 6.86 -2.93 -23.97
C LEU A 112 7.55 -1.93 -24.90
N THR A 113 7.15 -1.86 -26.18
CA THR A 113 7.82 -0.99 -27.17
C THR A 113 7.77 0.49 -26.82
N ARG A 114 6.68 0.93 -26.18
CA ARG A 114 6.53 2.31 -25.68
C ARG A 114 7.37 2.63 -24.44
N LEU A 115 7.92 1.62 -23.78
CA LEU A 115 8.82 1.75 -22.62
C LEU A 115 10.29 1.51 -22.99
N GLY A 116 10.61 1.49 -24.29
CA GLY A 116 11.97 1.26 -24.79
C GLY A 116 12.39 -0.21 -24.88
N GLY A 117 11.46 -1.15 -24.68
CA GLY A 117 11.70 -2.59 -24.91
C GLY A 117 11.41 -3.01 -26.36
N GLU A 118 11.73 -4.26 -26.69
CA GLU A 118 11.46 -4.84 -28.02
C GLU A 118 10.23 -5.77 -28.03
N SER A 119 9.68 -6.09 -26.86
CA SER A 119 8.53 -6.99 -26.74
C SER A 119 7.28 -6.34 -27.32
N LYS A 120 6.71 -6.95 -28.36
CA LYS A 120 5.43 -6.53 -28.94
C LYS A 120 4.25 -7.02 -28.09
N ALA A 121 3.04 -6.62 -28.48
CA ALA A 121 1.79 -7.08 -27.88
C ALA A 121 1.74 -8.61 -27.73
N PRO A 122 1.37 -9.13 -26.55
CA PRO A 122 1.28 -10.57 -26.32
C PRO A 122 0.16 -11.19 -27.17
N ARG A 123 0.38 -12.45 -27.59
CA ARG A 123 -0.56 -13.21 -28.44
C ARG A 123 -0.99 -14.54 -27.84
N HIS A 124 -0.24 -15.02 -26.86
CA HIS A 124 -0.41 -16.29 -26.17
C HIS A 124 -0.22 -16.07 -24.68
N LEU A 125 -0.82 -16.93 -23.85
CA LEU A 125 -0.73 -16.87 -22.39
C LEU A 125 0.72 -16.86 -21.91
N GLU A 126 1.59 -17.67 -22.52
CA GLU A 126 3.02 -17.68 -22.19
C GLU A 126 3.69 -16.31 -22.45
N SER A 127 3.44 -15.73 -23.62
CA SER A 127 3.98 -14.41 -23.97
C SER A 127 3.39 -13.30 -23.09
N PHE A 128 2.11 -13.40 -22.70
CA PHE A 128 1.46 -12.48 -21.77
C PHE A 128 2.14 -12.55 -20.41
N CYS A 129 2.27 -13.74 -19.82
CA CYS A 129 2.90 -13.94 -18.52
C CYS A 129 4.36 -13.46 -18.50
N GLY A 130 5.16 -13.84 -19.49
CA GLY A 130 6.57 -13.43 -19.57
C GLY A 130 6.75 -11.92 -19.76
N ALA A 131 5.98 -11.31 -20.66
CA ALA A 131 6.06 -9.86 -20.90
C ALA A 131 5.44 -9.05 -19.75
N PHE A 132 4.43 -9.58 -19.05
CA PHE A 132 3.83 -8.96 -17.87
C PHE A 132 4.82 -8.83 -16.71
N VAL A 133 5.64 -9.85 -16.45
CA VAL A 133 6.71 -9.77 -15.43
C VAL A 133 7.65 -8.61 -15.75
N ASN A 134 8.07 -8.46 -17.01
CA ASN A 134 8.91 -7.36 -17.45
C ASN A 134 8.20 -6.00 -17.37
N LEU A 135 6.90 -5.94 -17.65
CA LEU A 135 6.08 -4.73 -17.49
C LEU A 135 6.09 -4.24 -16.04
N VAL A 136 5.82 -5.14 -15.08
CA VAL A 136 5.78 -4.80 -13.65
C VAL A 136 7.15 -4.31 -13.16
N PHE A 137 8.25 -4.94 -13.60
CA PHE A 137 9.60 -4.43 -13.30
C PHE A 137 9.90 -3.08 -13.95
N ALA A 138 9.51 -2.87 -15.21
CA ALA A 138 9.72 -1.61 -15.91
C ALA A 138 8.98 -0.45 -15.22
N ILE A 139 7.71 -0.65 -14.85
CA ILE A 139 6.91 0.36 -14.16
C ILE A 139 7.44 0.60 -12.76
N SER A 140 7.63 -0.44 -11.95
CA SER A 140 8.12 -0.29 -10.57
C SER A 140 9.49 0.39 -10.49
N SER A 141 10.32 0.30 -11.52
CA SER A 141 11.59 1.02 -11.57
C SER A 141 11.42 2.55 -11.68
N GLN A 142 10.24 3.03 -12.06
CA GLN A 142 9.89 4.45 -12.28
C GLN A 142 8.95 5.04 -11.22
N PHE A 143 8.55 4.25 -10.21
CA PHE A 143 7.73 4.67 -9.08
C PHE A 143 8.38 4.27 -7.75
N ALA A 144 8.19 5.05 -6.69
CA ALA A 144 8.76 4.76 -5.38
C ALA A 144 7.91 3.79 -4.54
N GLY A 145 6.59 3.78 -4.73
CA GLY A 145 5.62 2.98 -3.98
C GLY A 145 5.17 1.72 -4.70
N ALA A 146 3.92 1.33 -4.43
CA ALA A 146 3.28 0.14 -4.98
C ALA A 146 2.88 0.30 -6.45
N VAL A 147 2.81 -0.84 -7.15
CA VAL A 147 2.28 -0.99 -8.51
C VAL A 147 1.09 -1.94 -8.47
N ALA A 148 -0.10 -1.44 -8.84
CA ALA A 148 -1.30 -2.24 -8.95
C ALA A 148 -1.67 -2.51 -10.42
N THR A 149 -2.07 -3.74 -10.70
CA THR A 149 -2.57 -4.19 -12.01
C THR A 149 -3.89 -4.92 -11.80
N VAL A 150 -4.95 -4.16 -11.53
CA VAL A 150 -6.26 -4.70 -11.15
C VAL A 150 -6.91 -5.57 -12.24
N GLU A 151 -6.46 -5.42 -13.49
CA GLU A 151 -6.96 -6.17 -14.66
C GLU A 151 -6.24 -7.52 -14.88
N PHE A 152 -5.29 -7.91 -14.02
CA PHE A 152 -4.39 -9.05 -14.25
C PHE A 152 -5.12 -10.37 -14.54
N LEU A 153 -6.06 -10.77 -13.67
CA LEU A 153 -6.79 -12.03 -13.84
C LEU A 153 -7.73 -11.99 -15.05
N THR A 154 -8.34 -10.84 -15.33
CA THR A 154 -9.21 -10.66 -16.50
C THR A 154 -8.43 -10.83 -17.81
N TYR A 155 -7.21 -10.30 -17.88
CA TYR A 155 -6.37 -10.44 -19.07
C TYR A 155 -5.76 -11.84 -19.16
N PHE A 156 -5.40 -12.43 -18.01
CA PHE A 156 -4.97 -13.82 -17.94
C PHE A 156 -6.04 -14.76 -18.49
N ASP A 157 -7.30 -14.61 -18.06
CA ASP A 157 -8.43 -15.39 -18.54
C ASP A 157 -8.58 -15.29 -20.07
N TYR A 158 -8.49 -14.09 -20.63
CA TYR A 158 -8.58 -13.88 -22.07
C TYR A 158 -7.54 -14.70 -22.85
N PHE A 159 -6.26 -14.63 -22.45
CA PHE A 159 -5.21 -15.40 -23.12
C PHE A 159 -5.32 -16.91 -22.85
N ALA A 160 -5.77 -17.32 -21.66
CA ALA A 160 -6.00 -18.71 -21.32
C ALA A 160 -7.09 -19.34 -22.20
N ARG A 161 -8.25 -18.68 -22.32
CA ARG A 161 -9.34 -19.15 -23.19
C ARG A 161 -8.93 -19.19 -24.66
N ARG A 162 -8.14 -18.23 -25.10
CA ARG A 162 -7.64 -18.17 -26.47
C ARG A 162 -6.71 -19.35 -26.82
N ASP A 163 -5.85 -19.76 -25.89
CA ASP A 163 -4.87 -20.83 -26.13
C ASP A 163 -5.43 -22.23 -25.81
N TYR A 164 -6.31 -22.34 -24.81
CA TYR A 164 -6.76 -23.62 -24.23
C TYR A 164 -8.29 -23.85 -24.27
N GLY A 165 -9.09 -22.90 -24.78
CA GLY A 165 -10.55 -22.98 -24.80
C GLY A 165 -11.22 -22.59 -23.48
N ASP A 166 -12.56 -22.52 -23.44
CA ASP A 166 -13.33 -22.02 -22.29
C ASP A 166 -13.27 -22.94 -21.05
N ASP A 167 -12.89 -24.20 -21.26
CA ASP A 167 -12.73 -25.26 -20.24
C ASP A 167 -11.26 -25.42 -19.77
N TYR A 168 -10.42 -24.40 -19.99
CA TYR A 168 -8.98 -24.46 -19.67
C TYR A 168 -8.66 -24.82 -18.21
N LEU A 169 -9.55 -24.50 -17.25
CA LEU A 169 -9.37 -24.85 -15.85
C LEU A 169 -9.61 -26.33 -15.55
N THR A 170 -10.43 -27.02 -16.33
CA THR A 170 -10.69 -28.46 -16.14
C THR A 170 -9.76 -29.31 -17.00
N GLU A 171 -9.50 -28.89 -18.24
CA GLU A 171 -8.68 -29.65 -19.19
C GLU A 171 -7.19 -29.36 -19.07
N HIS A 172 -6.81 -28.16 -18.62
CA HIS A 172 -5.43 -27.67 -18.64
C HIS A 172 -4.95 -27.08 -17.30
N ALA A 173 -5.58 -27.44 -16.18
CA ALA A 173 -5.29 -26.91 -14.84
C ALA A 173 -3.79 -26.85 -14.49
N HIS A 174 -3.02 -27.88 -14.85
CA HIS A 174 -1.59 -27.94 -14.59
C HIS A 174 -0.81 -26.85 -15.34
N ALA A 175 -1.13 -26.61 -16.62
CA ALA A 175 -0.49 -25.54 -17.40
C ALA A 175 -0.83 -24.16 -16.82
N ILE A 176 -2.08 -23.96 -16.42
CA ILE A 176 -2.57 -22.72 -15.82
C ILE A 176 -1.86 -22.43 -14.50
N ASN A 177 -1.74 -23.44 -13.63
CA ASN A 177 -0.99 -23.33 -12.38
C ASN A 177 0.47 -22.97 -12.65
N ASN A 178 1.10 -23.54 -13.68
CA ASN A 178 2.47 -23.20 -14.03
C ASN A 178 2.62 -21.75 -14.52
N HIS A 179 1.65 -21.23 -15.29
CA HIS A 179 1.65 -19.83 -15.71
C HIS A 179 1.48 -18.87 -14.53
N LEU A 180 0.54 -19.15 -13.61
CA LEU A 180 0.39 -18.39 -12.37
C LEU A 180 1.65 -18.47 -11.51
N GLN A 181 2.21 -19.67 -11.34
CA GLN A 181 3.45 -19.92 -10.59
C GLN A 181 4.61 -19.11 -11.18
N HIS A 182 4.80 -19.13 -12.50
CA HIS A 182 5.86 -18.37 -13.16
C HIS A 182 5.79 -16.88 -12.81
N VAL A 183 4.63 -16.24 -13.03
CA VAL A 183 4.47 -14.80 -12.76
C VAL A 183 4.71 -14.48 -11.28
N ILE A 184 4.07 -15.25 -10.39
CA ILE A 184 4.06 -14.95 -8.96
C ILE A 184 5.43 -15.19 -8.35
N TYR A 185 6.10 -16.29 -8.67
CA TYR A 185 7.46 -16.52 -8.17
C TYR A 185 8.44 -15.49 -8.73
N ALA A 186 8.34 -15.14 -10.03
CA ALA A 186 9.23 -14.16 -10.64
C ALA A 186 9.14 -12.78 -9.96
N ILE A 187 7.92 -12.30 -9.68
CA ILE A 187 7.72 -11.00 -9.02
C ILE A 187 8.12 -11.02 -7.53
N ASN A 188 8.03 -12.17 -6.87
CA ASN A 188 8.53 -12.33 -5.50
C ASN A 188 10.05 -12.47 -5.42
N GLN A 189 10.75 -12.77 -6.52
CA GLN A 189 12.20 -12.81 -6.49
C GLN A 189 12.79 -11.40 -6.33
N PRO A 190 13.90 -11.26 -5.60
CA PRO A 190 14.64 -10.01 -5.57
C PRO A 190 15.01 -9.59 -6.99
N ALA A 191 14.58 -8.40 -7.39
CA ALA A 191 14.90 -7.86 -8.71
C ALA A 191 16.08 -6.90 -8.60
N ALA A 192 16.90 -6.82 -9.66
CA ALA A 192 17.95 -5.81 -9.74
C ALA A 192 17.37 -4.38 -9.63
N ALA A 193 16.14 -4.19 -10.12
CA ALA A 193 15.41 -2.93 -9.98
C ALA A 193 15.17 -2.60 -8.49
N ARG A 194 15.30 -1.32 -8.13
CA ARG A 194 15.06 -0.80 -6.76
C ARG A 194 15.98 -1.35 -5.66
N GLY A 195 17.24 -1.66 -5.99
CA GLY A 195 18.24 -2.00 -4.97
C GLY A 195 17.97 -3.34 -4.28
N TYR A 196 17.57 -4.36 -5.06
CA TYR A 196 17.31 -5.73 -4.61
C TYR A 196 15.99 -5.94 -3.85
N GLN A 197 15.03 -5.02 -4.03
CA GLN A 197 13.68 -5.14 -3.49
C GLN A 197 12.78 -5.88 -4.49
N SER A 198 11.97 -6.83 -4.01
CA SER A 198 10.87 -7.39 -4.83
C SER A 198 9.83 -6.29 -5.11
N VAL A 199 9.08 -6.39 -6.20
CA VAL A 199 8.10 -5.35 -6.53
C VAL A 199 6.91 -5.42 -5.58
N PHE A 200 6.53 -4.29 -4.98
CA PHE A 200 5.28 -4.19 -4.26
C PHE A 200 4.13 -4.21 -5.25
N TRP A 201 3.62 -5.42 -5.52
CA TRP A 201 2.63 -5.69 -6.55
C TRP A 201 1.25 -6.03 -5.96
N ASN A 202 0.22 -5.43 -6.51
CA ASN A 202 -1.17 -5.60 -6.09
C ASN A 202 -2.08 -6.07 -7.23
N ILE A 203 -3.03 -6.95 -6.88
CA ILE A 203 -4.14 -7.35 -7.75
C ILE A 203 -5.47 -7.28 -7.01
N SER A 204 -6.55 -7.24 -7.77
CA SER A 204 -7.92 -7.23 -7.24
C SER A 204 -8.69 -8.47 -7.67
N LEU A 205 -9.60 -8.90 -6.79
CA LEU A 205 -10.68 -9.83 -7.09
C LEU A 205 -11.98 -9.04 -7.02
N PHE A 206 -12.88 -9.26 -7.96
CA PHE A 206 -14.14 -8.53 -8.02
C PHE A 206 -15.32 -9.47 -7.81
N ASP A 207 -16.30 -9.00 -7.05
CA ASP A 207 -17.65 -9.56 -7.11
C ASP A 207 -18.32 -9.22 -8.46
N ARG A 208 -19.53 -9.74 -8.66
CA ARG A 208 -20.23 -9.55 -9.94
C ARG A 208 -20.59 -8.09 -10.22
N ASP A 209 -20.99 -7.32 -9.22
CA ASP A 209 -21.37 -5.92 -9.39
C ASP A 209 -20.16 -5.03 -9.76
N TYR A 210 -19.03 -5.21 -9.06
CA TYR A 210 -17.78 -4.51 -9.39
C TYR A 210 -17.27 -4.92 -10.76
N PHE A 211 -17.22 -6.23 -11.07
CA PHE A 211 -16.75 -6.69 -12.36
C PHE A 211 -17.55 -6.08 -13.51
N ASN A 212 -18.88 -6.11 -13.41
CA ASN A 212 -19.76 -5.51 -14.42
C ASN A 212 -19.52 -4.01 -14.55
N THR A 213 -19.35 -3.29 -13.44
CA THR A 213 -19.11 -1.84 -13.46
C THR A 213 -17.75 -1.49 -14.06
N MET A 214 -16.70 -2.25 -13.72
CA MET A 214 -15.33 -2.02 -14.18
C MET A 214 -15.18 -2.30 -15.69
N PHE A 215 -15.83 -3.36 -16.19
CA PHE A 215 -15.60 -3.91 -17.53
C PHE A 215 -16.79 -3.73 -18.49
N GLU A 216 -17.84 -2.98 -18.12
CA GLU A 216 -19.07 -2.76 -18.90
C GLU A 216 -18.80 -2.40 -20.38
N PHE A 217 -17.87 -1.46 -20.60
CA PHE A 217 -17.50 -0.93 -21.91
C PHE A 217 -16.13 -1.39 -22.38
N PHE A 218 -15.50 -2.30 -21.63
CA PHE A 218 -14.17 -2.81 -21.98
C PHE A 218 -14.27 -3.82 -23.13
N VAL A 219 -13.38 -3.70 -24.11
CA VAL A 219 -13.16 -4.69 -25.16
C VAL A 219 -11.69 -4.93 -25.37
N PHE A 220 -11.31 -6.18 -25.59
CA PHE A 220 -9.95 -6.55 -26.00
C PHE A 220 -9.64 -6.02 -27.41
N PRO A 221 -8.37 -5.99 -27.83
CA PRO A 221 -7.99 -5.49 -29.16
C PRO A 221 -8.65 -6.22 -30.35
N ASP A 222 -9.18 -7.43 -30.14
CA ASP A 222 -9.93 -8.19 -31.14
C ASP A 222 -11.45 -7.89 -31.14
N GLY A 223 -11.91 -6.99 -30.27
CA GLY A 223 -13.32 -6.61 -30.11
C GLY A 223 -14.12 -7.53 -29.18
N SER A 224 -13.52 -8.60 -28.64
CA SER A 224 -14.19 -9.48 -27.68
C SER A 224 -14.34 -8.81 -26.30
N ARG A 225 -15.35 -9.24 -25.54
CA ARG A 225 -15.57 -8.80 -24.17
C ARG A 225 -15.01 -9.81 -23.16
N PRO A 226 -14.66 -9.38 -21.94
CA PRO A 226 -14.38 -10.29 -20.83
C PRO A 226 -15.56 -11.23 -20.57
N GLU A 227 -15.26 -12.51 -20.33
CA GLU A 227 -16.27 -13.52 -20.00
C GLU A 227 -16.37 -13.67 -18.48
N ALA A 228 -17.39 -13.04 -17.90
CA ALA A 228 -17.51 -12.87 -16.45
C ALA A 228 -17.48 -14.21 -15.70
N ASP A 229 -18.23 -15.21 -16.19
CA ASP A 229 -18.31 -16.50 -15.50
C ASP A 229 -16.98 -17.26 -15.56
N SER A 230 -16.21 -17.11 -16.64
CA SER A 230 -14.86 -17.68 -16.73
C SER A 230 -13.89 -16.99 -15.77
N VAL A 231 -13.91 -15.66 -15.70
CA VAL A 231 -13.10 -14.90 -14.75
C VAL A 231 -13.42 -15.28 -13.30
N PHE A 232 -14.70 -15.44 -12.93
CA PHE A 232 -15.05 -15.86 -11.57
C PHE A 232 -14.58 -17.27 -11.23
N ARG A 233 -14.64 -18.22 -12.18
CA ARG A 233 -14.01 -19.54 -12.00
C ARG A 233 -12.50 -19.41 -11.78
N LEU A 234 -11.82 -18.55 -12.54
CA LEU A 234 -10.39 -18.28 -12.38
C LEU A 234 -10.07 -17.64 -11.04
N GLN A 235 -10.86 -16.68 -10.56
CA GLN A 235 -10.67 -16.05 -9.24
C GLN A 235 -10.76 -17.08 -8.11
N ALA A 236 -11.76 -17.98 -8.16
CA ALA A 236 -11.90 -19.06 -7.18
C ALA A 236 -10.71 -20.04 -7.24
N HIS A 237 -10.35 -20.48 -8.44
CA HIS A 237 -9.20 -21.35 -8.68
C HIS A 237 -7.89 -20.72 -8.19
N PHE A 238 -7.68 -19.44 -8.47
CA PHE A 238 -6.52 -18.67 -8.03
C PHE A 238 -6.44 -18.62 -6.50
N LEU A 239 -7.55 -18.34 -5.80
CA LEU A 239 -7.56 -18.31 -4.34
C LEU A 239 -7.18 -19.67 -3.73
N ASP A 240 -7.74 -20.76 -4.26
CA ASP A 240 -7.42 -22.12 -3.83
C ASP A 240 -5.95 -22.47 -4.05
N TRP A 241 -5.49 -22.31 -5.29
CA TRP A 241 -4.11 -22.61 -5.67
C TRP A 241 -3.12 -21.75 -4.87
N PHE A 242 -3.37 -20.45 -4.74
CA PHE A 242 -2.44 -19.52 -4.08
C PHE A 242 -2.35 -19.77 -2.57
N ASN A 243 -3.45 -20.19 -1.92
CA ASN A 243 -3.42 -20.55 -0.51
C ASN A 243 -2.50 -21.77 -0.25
N GLU A 244 -2.63 -22.80 -1.09
CA GLU A 244 -1.79 -24.00 -1.02
C GLU A 244 -0.34 -23.70 -1.41
N GLU A 245 -0.13 -22.87 -2.43
CA GLU A 245 1.22 -22.47 -2.85
C GLU A 245 1.94 -21.70 -1.74
N ARG A 246 1.22 -20.89 -0.96
CA ARG A 246 1.74 -20.21 0.24
C ARG A 246 2.03 -21.13 1.43
N ARG A 247 1.84 -22.45 1.32
CA ARG A 247 2.36 -23.46 2.26
C ARG A 247 3.73 -24.01 1.83
N LYS A 248 4.10 -23.80 0.57
CA LYS A 248 5.39 -24.23 0.00
C LYS A 248 6.44 -23.12 0.07
N ALA A 249 6.02 -21.87 -0.11
CA ALA A 249 6.89 -20.70 -0.07
C ALA A 249 6.19 -19.49 0.55
N MET A 250 6.95 -18.61 1.19
CA MET A 250 6.44 -17.34 1.70
C MET A 250 6.29 -16.33 0.55
N LEU A 251 5.15 -16.39 -0.14
CA LEU A 251 4.81 -15.47 -1.23
C LEU A 251 4.10 -14.23 -0.67
N THR A 252 4.87 -13.14 -0.54
CA THR A 252 4.38 -11.83 -0.08
C THR A 252 3.47 -11.19 -1.13
N PHE A 253 3.87 -11.27 -2.41
CA PHE A 253 3.15 -10.68 -3.53
C PHE A 253 2.41 -11.74 -4.38
N PRO A 254 1.35 -11.37 -5.10
CA PRO A 254 0.68 -10.08 -5.01
C PRO A 254 0.00 -9.89 -3.64
N VAL A 255 -0.09 -8.64 -3.21
CA VAL A 255 -1.09 -8.26 -2.22
C VAL A 255 -2.45 -8.32 -2.93
N VAL A 256 -3.36 -9.13 -2.38
CA VAL A 256 -4.68 -9.39 -2.98
C VAL A 256 -5.72 -8.60 -2.21
N THR A 257 -6.62 -7.94 -2.95
CA THR A 257 -7.80 -7.25 -2.40
C THR A 257 -9.07 -7.77 -3.05
N ALA A 258 -10.00 -8.29 -2.26
CA ALA A 258 -11.34 -8.67 -2.72
C ALA A 258 -12.31 -7.50 -2.56
N ALA A 259 -12.82 -6.97 -3.66
CA ALA A 259 -13.77 -5.86 -3.69
C ALA A 259 -15.21 -6.39 -3.72
N MET A 260 -16.02 -5.96 -2.75
CA MET A 260 -17.41 -6.39 -2.54
C MET A 260 -18.33 -5.18 -2.45
N LEU A 261 -19.36 -5.14 -3.29
CA LEU A 261 -20.43 -4.15 -3.17
C LEU A 261 -21.26 -4.49 -1.93
N THR A 262 -21.64 -3.48 -1.16
CA THR A 262 -22.56 -3.65 -0.04
C THR A 262 -23.91 -3.02 -0.37
N ARG A 263 -24.99 -3.68 0.10
CA ARG A 263 -26.34 -3.16 0.05
C ARG A 263 -27.03 -3.46 1.37
N ASN A 264 -27.65 -2.46 1.97
CA ASN A 264 -28.39 -2.60 3.24
C ASN A 264 -27.56 -3.26 4.36
N GLY A 265 -26.29 -2.89 4.50
CA GLY A 265 -25.41 -3.39 5.57
C GLY A 265 -24.91 -4.83 5.40
N ALA A 266 -24.94 -5.39 4.18
CA ALA A 266 -24.41 -6.71 3.87
C ALA A 266 -23.76 -6.75 2.47
N PRO A 267 -22.89 -7.73 2.17
CA PRO A 267 -22.44 -7.98 0.80
C PRO A 267 -23.61 -8.22 -0.16
N ALA A 268 -23.57 -7.59 -1.34
CA ALA A 268 -24.58 -7.76 -2.39
C ALA A 268 -24.47 -9.12 -3.09
N ASP A 269 -23.23 -9.55 -3.38
CA ASP A 269 -22.92 -10.87 -3.93
C ASP A 269 -22.61 -11.85 -2.80
N THR A 270 -23.61 -12.66 -2.43
CA THR A 270 -23.49 -13.62 -1.33
C THR A 270 -22.59 -14.80 -1.68
N ASP A 271 -22.47 -15.15 -2.96
CA ASP A 271 -21.67 -16.29 -3.41
C ASP A 271 -20.18 -15.92 -3.35
N PHE A 272 -19.82 -14.73 -3.83
CA PHE A 272 -18.46 -14.21 -3.71
C PHE A 272 -18.07 -13.97 -2.24
N ALA A 273 -18.97 -13.42 -1.42
CA ALA A 273 -18.75 -13.30 0.02
C ALA A 273 -18.54 -14.68 0.68
N GLY A 274 -19.34 -15.69 0.28
CA GLY A 274 -19.19 -17.07 0.74
C GLY A 274 -17.85 -17.70 0.34
N LEU A 275 -17.39 -17.46 -0.88
CA LEU A 275 -16.06 -17.88 -1.36
C LEU A 275 -14.95 -17.23 -0.53
N CYS A 276 -14.97 -15.92 -0.35
CA CYS A 276 -13.96 -15.22 0.44
C CYS A 276 -13.96 -15.67 1.90
N ALA A 277 -15.13 -15.86 2.51
CA ALA A 277 -15.23 -16.36 3.89
C ALA A 277 -14.66 -17.78 4.05
N GLU A 278 -14.91 -18.66 3.09
CA GLU A 278 -14.33 -20.01 3.05
C GLU A 278 -12.80 -19.98 2.87
N GLN A 279 -12.29 -19.07 2.06
CA GLN A 279 -10.84 -18.93 1.87
C GLN A 279 -10.16 -18.40 3.14
N MET A 280 -10.76 -17.40 3.78
CA MET A 280 -10.25 -16.85 5.04
C MET A 280 -10.27 -17.88 6.18
N SER A 281 -11.30 -18.74 6.26
CA SER A 281 -11.35 -19.84 7.26
C SER A 281 -10.30 -20.92 7.03
N ARG A 282 -9.85 -21.10 5.78
CA ARG A 282 -8.78 -22.02 5.39
C ARG A 282 -7.38 -21.42 5.50
N GLY A 283 -7.24 -20.27 6.15
CA GLY A 283 -5.95 -19.61 6.36
C GLY A 283 -5.42 -18.83 5.17
N ASN A 284 -6.25 -18.59 4.15
CA ASN A 284 -5.91 -17.66 3.07
C ASN A 284 -5.90 -16.24 3.62
N SER A 285 -5.27 -15.32 2.88
CA SER A 285 -4.88 -14.05 3.44
C SER A 285 -4.84 -12.94 2.39
N PHE A 286 -5.83 -12.05 2.47
CA PHE A 286 -6.07 -10.94 1.55
C PHE A 286 -6.89 -9.85 2.25
N PHE A 287 -6.92 -8.66 1.66
CA PHE A 287 -7.77 -7.57 2.13
C PHE A 287 -9.18 -7.70 1.58
N ILE A 288 -10.14 -7.19 2.34
CA ILE A 288 -11.51 -6.97 1.90
C ILE A 288 -11.70 -5.47 1.70
N TYR A 289 -12.19 -5.07 0.54
CA TYR A 289 -12.67 -3.73 0.26
C TYR A 289 -14.19 -3.78 0.12
N MET A 290 -14.91 -2.93 0.87
CA MET A 290 -16.36 -2.84 0.86
C MET A 290 -16.80 -1.41 0.61
N SER A 291 -17.75 -1.23 -0.31
CA SER A 291 -18.38 0.07 -0.55
C SER A 291 -19.84 -0.12 -0.94
N ASP A 292 -20.68 0.84 -0.63
CA ASP A 292 -22.05 0.93 -1.13
C ASP A 292 -22.12 1.43 -2.59
N SER A 293 -20.97 1.80 -3.16
CA SER A 293 -20.84 2.24 -4.55
C SER A 293 -19.68 1.56 -5.28
N ALA A 294 -19.98 0.90 -6.39
CA ALA A 294 -18.99 0.31 -7.29
C ALA A 294 -18.15 1.36 -8.04
N ASP A 295 -18.61 2.62 -8.11
CA ASP A 295 -17.90 3.71 -8.79
C ASP A 295 -16.59 4.09 -8.08
N SER A 296 -16.46 3.74 -6.80
CA SER A 296 -15.28 4.01 -5.96
C SER A 296 -13.96 3.46 -6.55
N LEU A 297 -14.03 2.32 -7.26
CA LEU A 297 -12.92 1.72 -8.00
C LEU A 297 -13.06 1.87 -9.53
N ALA A 298 -14.25 2.19 -10.06
CA ALA A 298 -14.49 2.25 -11.51
C ALA A 298 -14.24 3.64 -12.15
N SER A 299 -14.03 4.68 -11.35
CA SER A 299 -14.01 6.08 -11.78
C SER A 299 -12.91 6.51 -12.75
N CYS A 300 -12.10 5.57 -13.27
CA CYS A 300 -11.01 5.89 -14.18
C CYS A 300 -11.24 5.48 -15.65
N CYS A 301 -12.30 4.69 -15.92
CA CYS A 301 -12.71 4.30 -17.27
C CYS A 301 -13.82 5.20 -17.87
N ARG A 302 -14.45 6.06 -17.05
CA ARG A 302 -15.58 6.91 -17.47
C ARG A 302 -15.13 8.37 -17.67
N LEU A 303 -15.04 8.80 -18.93
CA LEU A 303 -15.06 10.23 -19.29
C LEU A 303 -16.49 10.77 -19.07
N ARG A 304 -16.76 11.33 -17.89
CA ARG A 304 -17.94 12.18 -17.63
C ARG A 304 -17.49 13.51 -17.02
N ASN A 305 -18.12 14.59 -17.48
CA ASN A 305 -17.93 15.97 -17.02
C ASN A 305 -18.52 16.27 -15.62
N GLU A 306 -18.93 15.25 -14.88
CA GLU A 306 -19.35 15.36 -13.48
C GLU A 306 -18.49 14.39 -12.68
N VAL A 307 -17.46 14.93 -12.03
CA VAL A 307 -16.60 14.16 -11.15
C VAL A 307 -17.38 13.91 -9.87
N ASN A 308 -17.85 12.69 -9.66
CA ASN A 308 -18.39 12.27 -8.37
C ASN A 308 -17.28 12.39 -7.31
N ASP A 309 -17.62 13.00 -6.16
CA ASP A 309 -16.76 13.23 -4.99
C ASP A 309 -16.31 11.92 -4.25
N HIS A 310 -16.39 10.75 -4.91
CA HIS A 310 -16.24 9.41 -4.29
C HIS A 310 -15.14 8.54 -4.93
N THR A 311 -14.07 9.13 -5.46
CA THR A 311 -12.91 8.39 -5.97
C THR A 311 -11.95 8.00 -4.84
N PHE A 312 -11.68 6.70 -4.65
CA PHE A 312 -10.81 6.18 -3.59
C PHE A 312 -9.46 5.70 -4.14
N SER A 313 -8.36 6.10 -3.50
CA SER A 313 -7.01 5.60 -3.81
C SER A 313 -6.18 5.50 -2.53
N TYR A 314 -5.79 4.27 -2.17
CA TYR A 314 -5.04 3.96 -0.96
C TYR A 314 -3.65 3.40 -1.24
N THR A 315 -2.65 3.77 -0.43
CA THR A 315 -1.24 3.42 -0.64
C THR A 315 -0.98 1.91 -0.63
N LEU A 316 -1.79 1.13 0.07
CA LEU A 316 -1.70 -0.34 0.06
C LEU A 316 -2.34 -0.98 -1.18
N GLY A 317 -2.62 -0.19 -2.23
CA GLY A 317 -3.02 -0.65 -3.56
C GLY A 317 -4.50 -0.99 -3.73
N ALA A 318 -5.36 -0.47 -2.85
CA ALA A 318 -6.81 -0.43 -3.08
C ALA A 318 -7.15 0.88 -3.81
N GLY A 319 -7.37 0.79 -5.12
CA GLY A 319 -7.72 1.93 -5.97
C GLY A 319 -8.25 1.46 -7.32
N GLY A 320 -8.83 2.37 -8.09
CA GLY A 320 -9.34 2.08 -9.43
C GLY A 320 -8.25 1.78 -10.47
N VAL A 321 -8.63 1.43 -11.70
CA VAL A 321 -7.70 1.33 -12.84
C VAL A 321 -7.05 2.70 -13.07
N ALA A 322 -5.76 2.83 -13.41
CA ALA A 322 -5.19 4.13 -13.79
C ALA A 322 -5.37 5.27 -12.73
N THR A 323 -5.04 5.03 -11.45
CA THR A 323 -5.00 6.05 -10.38
C THR A 323 -3.73 5.90 -9.52
N GLY A 324 -3.58 6.67 -8.46
CA GLY A 324 -2.47 6.56 -7.51
C GLY A 324 -2.19 7.87 -6.78
N SER A 325 -0.99 8.01 -6.23
CA SER A 325 -0.54 9.26 -5.60
C SER A 325 0.81 9.67 -6.18
N ILE A 326 0.95 10.97 -6.43
CA ILE A 326 2.21 11.55 -6.90
C ILE A 326 3.19 11.68 -5.74
N ASN A 327 2.71 12.06 -4.56
CA ASN A 327 3.54 12.30 -3.39
C ASN A 327 2.72 12.30 -2.10
N VAL A 328 3.34 11.90 -0.99
CA VAL A 328 2.74 11.88 0.35
C VAL A 328 3.59 12.72 1.29
N ILE A 329 2.97 13.71 1.94
CA ILE A 329 3.59 14.47 3.03
C ILE A 329 2.74 14.27 4.27
N THR A 330 3.32 13.67 5.31
CA THR A 330 2.61 13.41 6.57
C THR A 330 2.84 14.51 7.58
N LEU A 331 1.77 14.98 8.22
CA LEU A 331 1.83 15.86 9.37
C LEU A 331 1.97 15.04 10.67
N ASN A 332 2.93 15.41 11.53
CA ASN A 332 3.03 14.86 12.88
C ASN A 332 1.99 15.53 13.80
N MET A 333 0.87 14.85 14.00
CA MET A 333 -0.25 15.40 14.74
C MET A 333 0.00 15.52 16.24
N ASN A 334 0.90 14.68 16.79
CA ASN A 334 1.27 14.77 18.20
C ASN A 334 2.00 16.09 18.48
N ARG A 335 3.00 16.46 17.67
CA ARG A 335 3.65 17.78 17.77
C ARG A 335 2.68 18.92 17.58
N LEU A 336 1.87 18.87 16.52
CA LEU A 336 0.88 19.91 16.21
C LEU A 336 0.00 20.26 17.43
N GLU A 337 -0.56 19.24 18.08
CA GLU A 337 -1.46 19.41 19.22
C GLU A 337 -0.73 19.85 20.50
N GLN A 338 0.50 19.37 20.74
CA GLN A 338 1.32 19.81 21.88
C GLN A 338 1.80 21.25 21.75
N ASP A 339 2.15 21.67 20.53
CA ASP A 339 2.56 23.04 20.22
C ASP A 339 1.37 24.01 20.21
N GLY A 340 0.13 23.50 20.14
CA GLY A 340 -1.07 24.32 19.98
C GLY A 340 -1.12 25.06 18.63
N ARG A 341 -0.51 24.49 17.59
CA ARG A 341 -0.50 25.06 16.23
C ARG A 341 -1.85 24.92 15.56
N ASP A 342 -2.16 25.88 14.67
CA ASP A 342 -3.38 25.86 13.88
C ASP A 342 -3.27 24.83 12.74
N LEU A 343 -4.11 23.79 12.78
CA LEU A 343 -4.11 22.71 11.78
C LEU A 343 -4.30 23.25 10.37
N LEU A 344 -5.27 24.16 10.16
CA LEU A 344 -5.59 24.66 8.82
C LEU A 344 -4.39 25.39 8.18
N THR A 345 -3.69 26.20 8.97
CA THR A 345 -2.46 26.88 8.54
C THR A 345 -1.39 25.91 8.07
N GLU A 346 -1.16 24.83 8.83
CA GLU A 346 -0.15 23.83 8.46
C GLU A 346 -0.56 23.02 7.22
N ILE A 347 -1.86 22.72 7.07
CA ILE A 347 -2.40 22.08 5.87
C ILE A 347 -2.22 22.94 4.62
N HIS A 348 -2.49 24.25 4.69
CA HIS A 348 -2.26 25.15 3.55
C HIS A 348 -0.79 25.17 3.11
N LYS A 349 0.16 25.10 4.06
CA LYS A 349 1.60 24.98 3.73
C LYS A 349 1.88 23.67 2.99
N ILE A 350 1.41 22.54 3.54
CA ILE A 350 1.60 21.21 2.93
C ILE A 350 1.02 21.14 1.52
N GLN A 351 -0.19 21.67 1.31
CA GLN A 351 -0.82 21.71 -0.02
C GLN A 351 0.03 22.47 -1.03
N ARG A 352 0.62 23.61 -0.65
CA ARG A 352 1.52 24.36 -1.53
C ARG A 352 2.82 23.62 -1.84
N TYR A 353 3.39 22.91 -0.87
CA TYR A 353 4.56 22.03 -1.13
C TYR A 353 4.20 20.91 -2.12
N GLN A 354 3.02 20.31 -1.96
CA GLN A 354 2.51 19.30 -2.86
C GLN A 354 2.27 19.85 -4.28
N VAL A 355 1.74 21.07 -4.42
CA VAL A 355 1.59 21.75 -5.71
C VAL A 355 2.95 21.98 -6.38
N ALA A 356 3.97 22.38 -5.61
CA ALA A 356 5.32 22.51 -6.13
C ALA A 356 5.87 21.17 -6.63
N TYR A 357 5.69 20.09 -5.86
CA TYR A 357 6.09 18.75 -6.29
C TYR A 357 5.33 18.31 -7.56
N ARG A 358 4.02 18.57 -7.64
CA ARG A 358 3.19 18.30 -8.82
C ARG A 358 3.73 19.00 -10.07
N ARG A 359 4.08 20.29 -9.95
CA ARG A 359 4.68 21.08 -11.05
C ARG A 359 6.05 20.54 -11.46
N LEU A 360 6.87 20.10 -10.51
CA LEU A 360 8.14 19.45 -10.82
C LEU A 360 7.94 18.17 -11.65
N MET A 361 6.92 17.36 -11.34
CA MET A 361 6.58 16.19 -12.15
C MET A 361 6.05 16.56 -13.54
N GLU A 362 5.34 17.69 -13.70
CA GLU A 362 4.96 18.20 -15.02
C GLU A 362 6.18 18.61 -15.84
N ASP A 363 7.16 19.26 -15.21
CA ASP A 363 8.43 19.61 -15.85
C ASP A 363 9.14 18.32 -16.31
N PHE A 364 9.18 17.28 -15.49
CA PHE A 364 9.77 15.99 -15.83
C PHE A 364 9.04 15.31 -17.01
N LEU A 365 7.70 15.35 -17.02
CA LEU A 365 6.90 14.84 -18.14
C LEU A 365 7.18 15.62 -19.43
N ALA A 366 7.17 16.95 -19.36
CA ALA A 366 7.42 17.82 -20.51
C ALA A 366 8.82 17.63 -21.12
N ASN A 367 9.79 17.17 -20.31
CA ASN A 367 11.14 16.84 -20.75
C ASN A 367 11.34 15.35 -21.10
N GLY A 368 10.27 14.54 -21.15
CA GLY A 368 10.29 13.17 -21.66
C GLY A 368 10.98 12.14 -20.78
N ILE A 369 11.11 12.39 -19.46
CA ILE A 369 11.74 11.44 -18.53
C ILE A 369 10.72 10.59 -17.75
N LEU A 370 9.42 10.88 -17.87
CA LEU A 370 8.33 10.11 -17.24
C LEU A 370 7.67 9.13 -18.23
N THR A 371 8.45 8.18 -18.74
CA THR A 371 8.06 7.33 -19.89
C THR A 371 6.81 6.47 -19.69
N VAL A 372 6.47 6.07 -18.44
CA VAL A 372 5.23 5.34 -18.14
C VAL A 372 3.99 6.19 -18.46
N TYR A 373 4.08 7.51 -18.26
CA TYR A 373 3.03 8.46 -18.56
C TYR A 373 2.94 8.70 -20.08
N ASP A 374 4.07 8.91 -20.75
CA ASP A 374 4.13 9.07 -22.21
C ASP A 374 3.58 7.84 -22.95
N ALA A 375 3.78 6.65 -22.39
CA ALA A 375 3.27 5.39 -22.91
C ALA A 375 1.77 5.16 -22.64
N GLY A 376 1.11 6.04 -21.87
CA GLY A 376 -0.34 6.02 -21.66
C GLY A 376 -0.84 5.05 -20.58
N PHE A 377 0.05 4.51 -19.73
CA PHE A 377 -0.35 3.60 -18.64
C PHE A 377 -1.05 4.32 -17.47
N ILE A 378 -0.78 5.62 -17.31
CA ILE A 378 -1.33 6.50 -16.28
C ILE A 378 -1.26 7.96 -16.75
N SER A 379 -2.13 8.82 -16.22
CA SER A 379 -2.01 10.29 -16.34
C SER A 379 -1.82 10.90 -14.96
N LEU A 380 -1.02 11.97 -14.88
CA LEU A 380 -0.81 12.74 -13.65
C LEU A 380 -2.13 13.31 -13.10
N ASP A 381 -3.11 13.59 -13.96
CA ASP A 381 -4.42 14.13 -13.56
C ASP A 381 -5.32 13.11 -12.85
N LYS A 382 -4.95 11.83 -12.89
CA LYS A 382 -5.64 10.75 -12.19
C LYS A 382 -4.98 10.39 -10.85
N GLN A 383 -3.93 11.10 -10.45
CA GLN A 383 -3.19 10.85 -9.22
C GLN A 383 -3.39 11.98 -8.20
N PHE A 384 -3.41 11.60 -6.93
CA PHE A 384 -3.61 12.50 -5.81
C PHE A 384 -2.31 13.11 -5.30
N LEU A 385 -2.45 14.27 -4.67
CA LEU A 385 -1.50 14.87 -3.77
C LEU A 385 -1.95 14.59 -2.33
N THR A 386 -1.23 13.69 -1.67
CA THR A 386 -1.72 13.08 -0.42
C THR A 386 -1.18 13.78 0.81
N ILE A 387 -2.10 14.15 1.70
CA ILE A 387 -1.78 14.62 3.04
C ILE A 387 -1.87 13.41 3.97
N GLY A 388 -0.73 12.94 4.44
CA GLY A 388 -0.68 11.83 5.37
C GLY A 388 -0.88 12.28 6.82
N ILE A 389 -1.39 11.39 7.66
CA ILE A 389 -1.59 11.65 9.09
C ILE A 389 -0.98 10.51 9.92
N ASN A 390 -0.23 10.87 10.96
CA ASN A 390 0.28 9.96 11.99
C ASN A 390 0.37 10.69 13.35
N GLY A 391 0.37 9.93 14.46
CA GLY A 391 0.45 10.51 15.81
C GLY A 391 -0.91 10.92 16.40
N MET A 392 -2.02 10.43 15.84
CA MET A 392 -3.37 10.89 16.21
C MET A 392 -3.86 10.29 17.54
N ALA A 393 -3.52 9.02 17.81
CA ALA A 393 -3.81 8.39 19.09
C ALA A 393 -2.99 9.04 20.22
N GLU A 394 -1.72 9.30 19.96
CA GLU A 394 -0.79 9.94 20.88
C GLU A 394 -1.20 11.38 21.21
N ALA A 395 -1.61 12.14 20.18
CA ALA A 395 -2.14 13.48 20.34
C ALA A 395 -3.40 13.52 21.23
N ALA A 396 -4.30 12.55 21.05
CA ALA A 396 -5.50 12.43 21.87
C ALA A 396 -5.15 12.17 23.35
N GLU A 397 -4.21 11.24 23.60
CA GLU A 397 -3.76 10.91 24.96
C GLU A 397 -3.09 12.10 25.65
N TYR A 398 -2.27 12.87 24.92
CA TYR A 398 -1.69 14.12 25.43
C TYR A 398 -2.77 15.12 25.88
N ARG A 399 -3.88 15.20 25.13
CA ARG A 399 -5.05 16.04 25.48
C ARG A 399 -5.89 15.47 26.63
N GLY A 400 -5.52 14.31 27.19
CA GLY A 400 -6.27 13.63 28.24
C GLY A 400 -7.51 12.89 27.70
N ILE A 401 -7.59 12.65 26.39
CA ILE A 401 -8.68 11.92 25.75
C ILE A 401 -8.29 10.45 25.67
N ARG A 402 -9.11 9.58 26.25
CA ARG A 402 -8.89 8.12 26.15
C ARG A 402 -9.17 7.66 24.72
N VAL A 403 -8.16 7.07 24.07
CA VAL A 403 -8.31 6.44 22.75
C VAL A 403 -9.26 5.25 22.84
N GLY A 404 -10.18 5.12 21.89
CA GLY A 404 -11.13 4.02 21.80
C GLY A 404 -12.51 4.45 21.31
N ASN A 405 -13.47 3.52 21.30
CA ASN A 405 -14.84 3.76 20.85
C ASN A 405 -15.64 4.56 21.89
N ASN A 406 -15.36 5.85 21.98
CA ASN A 406 -16.09 6.80 22.81
C ASN A 406 -16.25 8.14 22.10
N THR A 407 -17.29 8.89 22.49
CA THR A 407 -17.66 10.14 21.83
C THR A 407 -16.53 11.18 21.83
N GLY A 408 -15.76 11.29 22.93
CA GLY A 408 -14.68 12.27 23.04
C GLY A 408 -13.57 12.03 22.03
N TYR A 409 -13.12 10.79 21.89
CA TYR A 409 -12.09 10.44 20.90
C TYR A 409 -12.62 10.52 19.45
N GLN A 410 -13.85 10.07 19.21
CA GLN A 410 -14.45 10.14 17.88
C GLN A 410 -14.60 11.59 17.39
N GLN A 411 -15.08 12.49 18.26
CA GLN A 411 -15.17 13.91 17.94
C GLN A 411 -13.81 14.52 17.70
N PHE A 412 -12.82 14.22 18.56
CA PHE A 412 -11.44 14.68 18.37
C PHE A 412 -10.91 14.34 16.98
N VAL A 413 -10.93 13.06 16.60
CA VAL A 413 -10.42 12.63 15.28
C VAL A 413 -11.25 13.24 14.14
N SER A 414 -12.59 13.16 14.22
CA SER A 414 -13.49 13.62 13.15
C SER A 414 -13.36 15.12 12.89
N GLU A 415 -13.24 15.96 13.92
CA GLU A 415 -13.06 17.40 13.78
C GLU A 415 -11.75 17.75 13.06
N ARG A 416 -10.64 17.07 13.37
CA ARG A 416 -9.35 17.32 12.70
C ARG A 416 -9.40 16.85 11.25
N LEU A 417 -9.93 15.66 10.99
CA LEU A 417 -10.09 15.17 9.62
C LEU A 417 -10.99 16.09 8.79
N LYS A 418 -12.05 16.64 9.39
CA LYS A 418 -12.93 17.59 8.72
C LYS A 418 -12.19 18.84 8.25
N VAL A 419 -11.30 19.40 9.08
CA VAL A 419 -10.49 20.58 8.70
C VAL A 419 -9.66 20.28 7.46
N ILE A 420 -9.02 19.11 7.41
CA ILE A 420 -8.16 18.70 6.28
C ILE A 420 -9.03 18.46 5.03
N TYR A 421 -10.15 17.76 5.20
CA TYR A 421 -11.10 17.47 4.12
C TYR A 421 -11.64 18.74 3.45
N ASP A 422 -12.13 19.70 4.26
CA ASP A 422 -12.65 20.97 3.75
C ASP A 422 -11.54 21.77 3.04
N ALA A 423 -10.32 21.80 3.60
CA ALA A 423 -9.17 22.44 2.98
C ALA A 423 -8.78 21.80 1.64
N ASN A 424 -8.83 20.47 1.53
CA ASN A 424 -8.53 19.75 0.27
C ASN A 424 -9.52 20.08 -0.84
N ARG A 425 -10.81 20.24 -0.51
CA ARG A 425 -11.83 20.66 -1.48
C ARG A 425 -11.58 22.07 -2.01
N VAL A 426 -11.20 22.99 -1.13
CA VAL A 426 -10.83 24.36 -1.51
C VAL A 426 -9.58 24.34 -2.39
N ALA A 427 -8.53 23.61 -1.98
CA ALA A 427 -7.29 23.49 -2.74
C ALA A 427 -7.50 22.84 -4.12
N ARG A 428 -8.40 21.86 -4.23
CA ARG A 428 -8.79 21.27 -5.52
C ARG A 428 -9.40 22.31 -6.46
N GLN A 429 -10.26 23.17 -5.95
CA GLN A 429 -10.87 24.25 -6.75
C GLN A 429 -9.84 25.33 -7.13
N GLU A 430 -8.91 25.65 -6.22
CA GLU A 430 -7.88 26.67 -6.42
C GLU A 430 -6.79 26.22 -7.41
N TYR A 431 -6.25 25.02 -7.24
CA TYR A 431 -5.08 24.53 -7.99
C TYR A 431 -5.43 23.61 -9.16
N GLY A 432 -6.66 23.08 -9.21
CA GLY A 432 -7.08 22.14 -10.25
C GLY A 432 -6.50 20.72 -10.10
N TYR A 433 -5.89 20.40 -8.96
CA TYR A 433 -5.30 19.09 -8.68
C TYR A 433 -6.15 18.27 -7.71
N LEU A 434 -6.00 16.95 -7.76
CA LEU A 434 -6.63 16.05 -6.80
C LEU A 434 -5.84 16.04 -5.49
N PHE A 435 -6.53 16.24 -4.37
CA PHE A 435 -5.98 16.11 -3.02
C PHE A 435 -6.77 15.06 -2.25
N ASN A 436 -6.10 14.33 -1.37
CA ASN A 436 -6.73 13.41 -0.43
C ASN A 436 -5.97 13.36 0.90
N THR A 437 -6.58 12.72 1.88
CA THR A 437 -6.04 12.54 3.23
C THR A 437 -5.94 11.06 3.55
N GLU A 438 -4.77 10.60 3.96
CA GLU A 438 -4.52 9.19 4.27
C GLU A 438 -4.04 9.01 5.71
N PHE A 439 -4.59 8.01 6.40
CA PHE A 439 -3.95 7.51 7.60
C PHE A 439 -2.84 6.53 7.19
N VAL A 440 -1.60 7.05 7.16
CA VAL A 440 -0.50 6.36 6.49
C VAL A 440 -0.06 5.11 7.25
N PRO A 441 0.37 4.03 6.57
CA PRO A 441 0.89 2.82 7.23
C PRO A 441 2.10 3.08 8.13
N ALA A 442 2.84 4.16 7.86
CA ALA A 442 3.93 4.67 8.70
C ALA A 442 4.99 3.62 9.11
N GLU A 443 5.33 2.65 8.24
CA GLU A 443 6.30 1.57 8.50
C GLU A 443 7.51 2.03 9.31
N ASN A 444 8.20 3.04 8.82
CA ASN A 444 9.33 3.63 9.53
C ASN A 444 8.94 4.88 10.32
N LEU A 445 7.93 5.61 9.84
CA LEU A 445 7.55 6.90 10.39
C LEU A 445 7.06 6.79 11.84
N GLY A 446 6.32 5.74 12.21
CA GLY A 446 5.81 5.59 13.58
C GLY A 446 6.93 5.52 14.62
N VAL A 447 8.00 4.78 14.33
CA VAL A 447 9.21 4.68 15.16
C VAL A 447 10.02 5.99 15.12
N LYS A 448 10.14 6.61 13.95
CA LYS A 448 10.86 7.87 13.77
C LYS A 448 10.20 9.01 14.56
N ASN A 449 8.89 9.22 14.43
CA ASN A 449 8.15 10.24 15.16
C ASN A 449 8.31 10.07 16.67
N ALA A 450 8.08 8.89 17.21
CA ALA A 450 8.27 8.63 18.64
C ALA A 450 9.69 8.97 19.12
N LYS A 451 10.71 8.60 18.35
CA LYS A 451 12.12 8.90 18.67
C LYS A 451 12.43 10.39 18.60
N TRP A 452 12.00 11.07 17.54
CA TRP A 452 12.24 12.51 17.34
C TRP A 452 11.54 13.34 18.42
N ASP A 453 10.26 13.05 18.67
CA ASP A 453 9.44 13.75 19.66
C ASP A 453 10.02 13.60 21.06
N LYS A 454 10.48 12.39 21.41
CA LYS A 454 11.13 12.13 22.70
C LYS A 454 12.45 12.87 22.85
N ALA A 455 13.24 12.98 21.78
CA ALA A 455 14.50 13.71 21.79
C ALA A 455 14.30 15.22 21.97
N ASP A 456 13.21 15.76 21.40
CA ASP A 456 12.88 17.20 21.46
C ASP A 456 12.04 17.57 22.70
N GLY A 457 11.73 16.61 23.58
CA GLY A 457 11.07 16.84 24.86
C GLY A 457 9.54 16.81 24.86
N TYR A 458 8.93 16.33 23.78
CA TYR A 458 7.48 16.10 23.70
C TYR A 458 7.04 14.91 24.56
N VAL A 459 5.75 14.88 24.92
CA VAL A 459 5.14 13.71 25.55
C VAL A 459 4.99 12.60 24.51
N VAL A 460 5.56 11.44 24.81
CA VAL A 460 5.61 10.26 23.92
C VAL A 460 5.15 9.04 24.72
N PRO A 461 3.88 8.59 24.57
CA PRO A 461 3.35 7.48 25.37
C PRO A 461 3.87 6.11 24.90
N ARG A 462 4.38 6.02 23.67
CA ARG A 462 4.87 4.78 23.07
C ARG A 462 6.02 5.01 22.09
N ASP A 463 6.91 4.01 21.97
CA ASP A 463 8.12 4.07 21.14
C ASP A 463 7.86 3.82 19.63
N CYS A 464 6.61 3.55 19.25
CA CYS A 464 6.17 3.52 17.86
C CYS A 464 4.74 4.06 17.78
N TYR A 465 4.53 5.18 17.09
CA TYR A 465 3.20 5.76 16.96
C TYR A 465 2.27 4.85 16.15
N ASN A 466 1.02 4.77 16.58
CA ASN A 466 0.05 3.89 15.95
C ASN A 466 -0.33 4.40 14.54
N SER A 467 -0.47 3.45 13.62
CA SER A 467 -0.90 3.66 12.23
C SER A 467 -2.37 3.30 12.03
N TYR A 468 -3.13 3.28 13.12
CA TYR A 468 -4.55 2.94 13.17
C TYR A 468 -5.28 3.90 14.12
N PHE A 469 -6.61 3.88 14.10
CA PHE A 469 -7.44 4.67 15.01
C PHE A 469 -7.53 4.09 16.43
N TYR A 470 -6.75 3.06 16.75
CA TYR A 470 -6.70 2.42 18.05
C TYR A 470 -5.25 2.13 18.47
N VAL A 471 -5.06 1.97 19.78
CA VAL A 471 -3.78 1.54 20.36
C VAL A 471 -3.62 0.04 20.14
N VAL A 472 -2.53 -0.38 19.49
CA VAL A 472 -2.34 -1.79 19.06
C VAL A 472 -1.96 -2.72 20.21
N GLU A 473 -1.41 -2.16 21.27
CA GLU A 473 -1.02 -2.83 22.52
C GLU A 473 -2.12 -2.82 23.60
N ASP A 474 -3.33 -2.35 23.29
CA ASP A 474 -4.44 -2.28 24.25
C ASP A 474 -5.11 -3.66 24.46
N GLU A 475 -4.81 -4.30 25.60
CA GLU A 475 -5.35 -5.61 26.00
C GLU A 475 -6.76 -5.54 26.61
N GLU A 476 -7.13 -4.40 27.21
CA GLU A 476 -8.32 -4.29 28.08
C GLU A 476 -9.42 -3.39 27.50
N GLY A 477 -9.11 -2.52 26.53
CA GLY A 477 -9.99 -1.42 26.12
C GLY A 477 -10.70 -1.59 24.78
N THR A 478 -10.03 -2.08 23.73
CA THR A 478 -10.55 -2.00 22.36
C THR A 478 -10.89 -3.38 21.79
N GLN A 479 -12.18 -3.73 21.82
CA GLN A 479 -12.69 -5.02 21.35
C GLN A 479 -12.74 -5.09 19.81
N VAL A 480 -12.95 -6.29 19.26
CA VAL A 480 -13.07 -6.51 17.80
C VAL A 480 -14.09 -5.57 17.16
N LEU A 481 -15.28 -5.44 17.76
CA LEU A 481 -16.35 -4.57 17.23
C LEU A 481 -15.97 -3.09 17.27
N ASP A 482 -15.29 -2.65 18.33
CA ASP A 482 -14.82 -1.27 18.47
C ASP A 482 -13.88 -0.90 17.33
N LYS A 483 -13.01 -1.83 16.92
CA LYS A 483 -12.08 -1.60 15.80
C LYS A 483 -12.82 -1.37 14.47
N PHE A 484 -13.93 -2.07 14.21
CA PHE A 484 -14.77 -1.81 13.04
C PHE A 484 -15.47 -0.45 13.12
N VAL A 485 -15.97 -0.07 14.30
CA VAL A 485 -16.58 1.26 14.51
C VAL A 485 -15.56 2.38 14.33
N LEU A 486 -14.34 2.21 14.86
CA LEU A 486 -13.25 3.18 14.72
C LEU A 486 -12.72 3.30 13.29
N HIS A 487 -12.91 2.30 12.44
CA HIS A 487 -12.67 2.40 10.99
C HIS A 487 -13.96 2.57 10.18
N GLY A 488 -15.08 2.84 10.86
CA GLY A 488 -16.40 2.95 10.29
C GLY A 488 -16.74 4.36 9.81
N LYS A 489 -17.87 4.45 9.11
CA LYS A 489 -18.33 5.65 8.38
C LYS A 489 -18.27 6.93 9.22
N ASP A 490 -18.69 6.88 10.47
CA ASP A 490 -18.78 8.08 11.31
C ASP A 490 -17.40 8.71 11.59
N LEU A 491 -16.36 7.89 11.76
CA LEU A 491 -15.00 8.39 12.00
C LEU A 491 -14.29 8.76 10.70
N VAL A 492 -14.46 7.92 9.66
CA VAL A 492 -13.69 8.04 8.41
C VAL A 492 -14.41 8.81 7.30
N GLN A 493 -15.59 9.39 7.55
CA GLN A 493 -16.34 10.18 6.56
C GLN A 493 -15.55 11.35 5.95
N TYR A 494 -14.57 11.88 6.68
CA TYR A 494 -13.67 12.95 6.24
C TYR A 494 -12.28 12.43 5.81
N LEU A 495 -12.12 11.12 5.66
CA LEU A 495 -10.90 10.47 5.21
C LEU A 495 -11.10 9.91 3.80
N ASP A 496 -10.73 10.71 2.80
CA ASP A 496 -10.93 10.46 1.37
C ASP A 496 -9.78 9.71 0.68
N GLY A 497 -8.64 9.55 1.35
CA GLY A 497 -7.50 8.71 0.90
C GLY A 497 -7.42 7.35 1.58
N GLY A 498 -8.17 7.12 2.66
CA GLY A 498 -8.38 5.80 3.26
C GLY A 498 -7.52 5.47 4.48
N SER A 499 -7.92 4.38 5.12
CA SER A 499 -7.23 3.69 6.20
C SER A 499 -7.53 2.20 6.11
N ALA A 500 -6.64 1.35 6.59
CA ALA A 500 -6.87 -0.09 6.68
C ALA A 500 -7.01 -0.53 8.14
N LEU A 501 -8.06 -1.29 8.45
CA LEU A 501 -8.15 -2.03 9.70
C LEU A 501 -7.33 -3.33 9.60
N HIS A 502 -6.37 -3.50 10.52
CA HIS A 502 -5.62 -4.73 10.69
C HIS A 502 -6.13 -5.49 11.93
N LEU A 503 -7.12 -6.36 11.72
CA LEU A 503 -7.73 -7.12 12.81
C LEU A 503 -6.86 -8.35 13.15
N ASN A 504 -6.10 -8.26 14.25
CA ASN A 504 -5.24 -9.35 14.71
C ASN A 504 -6.05 -10.35 15.55
N LEU A 505 -6.07 -11.63 15.15
CA LEU A 505 -6.71 -12.74 15.84
C LEU A 505 -5.69 -13.87 16.09
N ASP A 506 -5.81 -14.58 17.22
CA ASP A 506 -4.93 -15.71 17.53
C ASP A 506 -5.19 -16.92 16.62
N GLU A 507 -6.43 -17.11 16.18
CA GLU A 507 -6.89 -18.23 15.35
C GLU A 507 -7.82 -17.74 14.21
N HIS A 508 -7.92 -18.52 13.13
CA HIS A 508 -8.88 -18.26 12.06
C HIS A 508 -10.31 -18.53 12.51
N LEU A 509 -11.26 -17.72 12.03
CA LEU A 509 -12.69 -17.94 12.28
C LEU A 509 -13.25 -19.01 11.34
N SER A 510 -14.42 -19.56 11.71
CA SER A 510 -15.20 -20.35 10.77
C SER A 510 -15.70 -19.48 9.60
N LYS A 511 -16.15 -20.12 8.51
CA LYS A 511 -16.81 -19.44 7.40
C LYS A 511 -17.94 -18.52 7.87
N ASP A 512 -18.79 -19.02 8.76
CA ASP A 512 -19.90 -18.23 9.32
C ASP A 512 -19.38 -17.04 10.15
N GLY A 513 -18.29 -17.22 10.89
CA GLY A 513 -17.64 -16.14 11.62
C GLY A 513 -17.15 -15.02 10.70
N TYR A 514 -16.48 -15.36 9.59
CA TYR A 514 -16.07 -14.37 8.59
C TYR A 514 -17.26 -13.70 7.88
N LEU A 515 -18.33 -14.44 7.58
CA LEU A 515 -19.56 -13.84 7.04
C LEU A 515 -20.19 -12.82 8.00
N GLN A 516 -20.15 -13.08 9.31
CA GLN A 516 -20.60 -12.09 10.30
C GLN A 516 -19.67 -10.88 10.34
N LEU A 517 -18.35 -11.07 10.25
CA LEU A 517 -17.42 -9.94 10.14
C LEU A 517 -17.71 -9.08 8.90
N TYR A 518 -18.05 -9.69 7.76
CA TYR A 518 -18.39 -8.93 6.54
C TYR A 518 -19.68 -8.11 6.71
N ARG A 519 -20.67 -8.61 7.45
CA ARG A 519 -21.88 -7.85 7.82
C ARG A 519 -21.55 -6.73 8.81
N ILE A 520 -20.65 -6.96 9.77
CA ILE A 520 -20.20 -5.93 10.71
C ILE A 520 -19.47 -4.82 9.95
N ALA A 521 -18.54 -5.17 9.06
CA ALA A 521 -17.84 -4.21 8.22
C ALA A 521 -18.81 -3.40 7.35
N ALA A 522 -19.74 -4.07 6.68
CA ALA A 522 -20.74 -3.40 5.84
C ALA A 522 -21.71 -2.51 6.64
N SER A 523 -22.11 -2.91 7.84
CA SER A 523 -23.04 -2.13 8.67
C SER A 523 -22.38 -0.95 9.39
N THR A 524 -21.11 -1.09 9.79
CA THR A 524 -20.31 0.01 10.36
C THR A 524 -19.76 0.97 9.30
N GLY A 525 -19.72 0.55 8.03
CA GLY A 525 -19.07 1.30 6.95
C GLY A 525 -17.55 1.21 7.00
N CYS A 526 -17.00 0.12 7.53
CA CYS A 526 -15.56 -0.14 7.48
C CYS A 526 -15.16 -0.59 6.07
N HIS A 527 -14.57 0.35 5.32
CA HIS A 527 -14.33 0.17 3.88
C HIS A 527 -13.18 -0.78 3.54
N TYR A 528 -12.14 -0.84 4.36
CA TYR A 528 -10.94 -1.60 4.01
C TYR A 528 -10.32 -2.27 5.24
N PHE A 529 -10.29 -3.60 5.24
CA PHE A 529 -9.77 -4.35 6.37
C PHE A 529 -9.13 -5.69 5.96
N THR A 530 -8.30 -6.23 6.85
CA THR A 530 -7.75 -7.58 6.76
C THR A 530 -7.81 -8.23 8.14
N VAL A 531 -7.88 -9.55 8.16
CA VAL A 531 -7.69 -10.34 9.37
C VAL A 531 -6.29 -10.95 9.36
N ASN A 532 -5.55 -10.77 10.45
CA ASN A 532 -4.19 -11.26 10.62
C ASN A 532 -4.18 -12.36 11.67
N VAL A 533 -3.88 -13.57 11.23
CA VAL A 533 -3.47 -14.70 12.06
C VAL A 533 -2.02 -14.99 11.66
N ARG A 534 -1.16 -15.28 12.64
CA ARG A 534 0.25 -15.51 12.38
C ARG A 534 0.42 -16.85 11.68
N SER A 535 1.07 -16.85 10.52
CA SER A 535 1.52 -18.10 9.90
C SER A 535 2.85 -18.52 10.53
N THR A 536 2.96 -19.76 10.98
CA THR A 536 4.19 -20.28 11.60
C THR A 536 5.12 -20.86 10.55
N ILE A 537 6.40 -20.51 10.60
CA ILE A 537 7.42 -20.95 9.67
C ILE A 537 8.55 -21.60 10.46
N CYS A 538 8.79 -22.89 10.24
CA CYS A 538 9.91 -23.59 10.85
C CYS A 538 11.22 -23.21 10.12
N ASN A 539 12.21 -22.75 10.87
CA ASN A 539 13.52 -22.41 10.31
C ASN A 539 14.38 -23.64 10.02
N ASP A 540 14.12 -24.78 10.67
CA ASP A 540 14.87 -26.02 10.46
C ASP A 540 14.41 -26.82 9.23
N CYS A 541 13.10 -27.09 9.10
CA CYS A 541 12.56 -27.94 8.03
C CYS A 541 11.81 -27.17 6.94
N GLY A 542 11.61 -25.86 7.09
CA GLY A 542 10.91 -25.02 6.12
C GLY A 542 9.38 -25.18 6.09
N HIS A 543 8.80 -25.99 6.98
CA HIS A 543 7.34 -26.17 7.06
C HIS A 543 6.63 -24.84 7.35
N ILE A 544 5.57 -24.55 6.60
CA ILE A 544 4.72 -23.36 6.80
C ILE A 544 3.32 -23.80 7.21
N SER A 545 2.98 -23.54 8.47
CA SER A 545 1.62 -23.65 9.00
C SER A 545 0.87 -22.33 8.80
N LYS A 546 -0.44 -22.40 8.56
CA LYS A 546 -1.33 -21.23 8.54
C LYS A 546 -1.87 -20.85 9.92
N HIS A 547 -1.50 -21.62 10.94
CA HIS A 547 -1.90 -21.39 12.33
C HIS A 547 -0.76 -20.79 13.13
N THR A 548 -1.15 -20.14 14.23
CA THR A 548 -0.21 -19.60 15.22
C THR A 548 0.26 -20.74 16.13
N ASP A 549 1.45 -21.26 15.86
CA ASP A 549 2.10 -22.32 16.61
C ASP A 549 3.44 -21.80 17.14
N TRP A 550 3.89 -22.33 18.28
CA TRP A 550 5.19 -21.99 18.88
C TRP A 550 6.23 -23.10 18.70
N THR A 551 5.82 -24.20 18.08
CA THR A 551 6.68 -25.32 17.70
C THR A 551 6.23 -25.84 16.34
N CYS A 552 7.15 -26.47 15.59
CA CYS A 552 6.85 -27.01 14.28
C CYS A 552 6.03 -28.30 14.40
N GLY A 553 4.79 -28.29 13.89
CA GLY A 553 3.94 -29.48 13.83
C GLY A 553 4.49 -30.65 12.98
N GLN A 554 5.48 -30.40 12.11
CA GLN A 554 6.08 -31.43 11.24
C GLN A 554 7.35 -32.08 11.84
N CYS A 555 8.24 -31.31 12.46
CA CYS A 555 9.53 -31.82 12.97
C CYS A 555 9.73 -31.65 14.48
N GLY A 556 8.83 -30.95 15.19
CA GLY A 556 8.91 -30.70 16.62
C GLY A 556 9.90 -29.60 17.03
N SER A 557 10.57 -28.92 16.10
CA SER A 557 11.51 -27.83 16.40
C SER A 557 10.83 -26.64 17.08
N GLU A 558 11.51 -26.03 18.03
CA GLU A 558 11.14 -24.75 18.67
C GLU A 558 11.69 -23.54 17.89
N ASP A 559 12.56 -23.74 16.90
CA ASP A 559 13.08 -22.67 16.03
C ASP A 559 12.05 -22.34 14.94
N VAL A 560 11.05 -21.56 15.35
CA VAL A 560 9.99 -21.04 14.48
C VAL A 560 10.02 -19.52 14.42
N ASP A 561 9.74 -18.99 13.23
CA ASP A 561 9.44 -17.59 12.97
C ASP A 561 7.93 -17.46 12.65
N HIS A 562 7.38 -16.26 12.78
CA HIS A 562 6.00 -15.98 12.40
C HIS A 562 5.97 -15.04 11.20
N ALA A 563 5.02 -15.22 10.30
CA ALA A 563 4.71 -14.25 9.26
C ALA A 563 3.36 -13.59 9.52
N THR A 564 3.32 -12.26 9.43
CA THR A 564 2.11 -11.45 9.64
C THR A 564 2.16 -10.15 8.84
N ARG A 565 1.08 -9.37 8.87
CA ARG A 565 1.02 -8.00 8.33
C ARG A 565 1.08 -6.98 9.46
N VAL A 566 2.21 -6.32 9.60
CA VAL A 566 2.34 -5.19 10.54
C VAL A 566 1.76 -3.91 9.94
N ILE A 567 1.84 -3.73 8.61
CA ILE A 567 1.58 -2.45 7.92
C ILE A 567 0.99 -2.59 6.51
N GLY A 568 0.74 -3.80 6.01
CA GLY A 568 0.06 -3.98 4.73
C GLY A 568 0.39 -5.24 3.96
N TYR A 569 1.57 -5.83 4.15
CA TYR A 569 2.02 -7.00 3.38
C TYR A 569 2.59 -8.08 4.31
N LEU A 570 2.48 -9.33 3.87
CA LEU A 570 2.86 -10.50 4.67
C LEU A 570 4.38 -10.66 4.65
N LYS A 571 5.01 -10.59 5.82
CA LYS A 571 6.46 -10.83 5.96
C LYS A 571 6.75 -11.54 7.28
N ARG A 572 7.88 -12.26 7.32
CA ARG A 572 8.50 -12.77 8.55
C ARG A 572 8.69 -11.64 9.55
N VAL A 573 8.37 -11.89 10.82
CA VAL A 573 8.56 -10.93 11.91
C VAL A 573 10.04 -10.57 12.03
N SER A 574 10.93 -11.55 11.89
CA SER A 574 12.38 -11.35 11.90
C SER A 574 12.93 -10.40 10.82
N ALA A 575 12.18 -10.19 9.72
CA ALA A 575 12.59 -9.34 8.61
C ALA A 575 12.25 -7.86 8.79
N PHE A 576 11.31 -7.51 9.69
CA PHE A 576 11.01 -6.11 9.99
C PHE A 576 12.16 -5.43 10.73
N SER A 577 12.18 -4.10 10.73
CA SER A 577 13.14 -3.31 11.51
C SER A 577 13.00 -3.54 13.02
N ALA A 578 14.06 -3.32 13.79
CA ALA A 578 14.05 -3.55 15.24
C ALA A 578 12.86 -2.90 15.97
N GLY A 579 12.55 -1.64 15.67
CA GLY A 579 11.40 -0.94 16.28
C GLY A 579 10.05 -1.59 15.92
N ARG A 580 9.91 -2.16 14.73
CA ARG A 580 8.69 -2.87 14.32
C ARG A 580 8.59 -4.28 14.87
N ARG A 581 9.72 -4.94 15.14
CA ARG A 581 9.73 -6.22 15.88
C ARG A 581 9.27 -6.01 17.32
N ASP A 582 9.73 -4.94 17.96
CA ASP A 582 9.34 -4.57 19.33
C ASP A 582 7.86 -4.13 19.42
N GLU A 583 7.40 -3.33 18.47
CA GLU A 583 5.97 -2.98 18.36
C GLU A 583 5.10 -4.23 18.12
N HIS A 584 5.50 -5.11 17.20
CA HIS A 584 4.81 -6.38 16.96
C HIS A 584 4.73 -7.25 18.23
N GLY A 585 5.81 -7.32 19.02
CA GLY A 585 5.84 -8.08 20.27
C GLY A 585 4.84 -7.61 21.33
N ARG A 586 4.35 -6.38 21.21
CA ARG A 586 3.33 -5.78 22.09
C ARG A 586 1.93 -5.77 21.50
N ARG A 587 1.76 -6.15 20.22
CA ARG A 587 0.44 -6.16 19.58
C ARG A 587 -0.48 -7.16 20.26
N PHE A 588 -1.69 -6.72 20.57
CA PHE A 588 -2.74 -7.58 21.06
C PHE A 588 -3.42 -8.36 19.92
N TYR A 589 -3.48 -9.69 20.07
CA TYR A 589 -4.21 -10.61 19.20
C TYR A 589 -5.44 -11.11 19.96
N HIS A 590 -6.63 -10.95 19.37
CA HIS A 590 -7.89 -11.35 19.99
C HIS A 590 -8.06 -12.87 19.96
N ARG A 591 -8.58 -13.45 21.05
CA ARG A 591 -8.85 -14.88 21.18
C ARG A 591 -10.25 -15.28 20.73
#